data_AF-A0A1I5BEW2-F1
#
_entry.id   AF-A0A1I5BEW2-F1
#
_cell.length_a   1.000
_cell.length_b   1.000
_cell.length_c   1.000
_cell.angle_alpha   90.00
_cell.angle_beta   90.00
_cell.angle_gamma   90.00
#
_symmetry.space_group_name_H-M   'P 1'
#
loop_
_entity.id
_entity.type
_entity.pdbx_description
1 polymer ?
#
loop_
_entity_poly.entity_id
_entity_poly.type
_entity_poly.pdbx_seq_one_letter_code
_entity_poly.pdbx_strand_id
1 'polypeptide(L)'
;MVKATGQCNISVISQDATFDLFKHFGFQSGRDVDKFADYPAANYQTSENGIPYITVGTNAYFSLKVKQTVDLGSHTLFICELVAMEVLSDTASATYEYYQSNIKPKPEAVGTTPKGETIWRCRICGYEWVEAHDFILKMPSFLEKIVAAILLVGVAYSCIQLGIHVASLTELAFDEYIEDILITAFNAVIVIEFIRMLIKHSMNTIIEVLIFAIARGLVVGHEAPLETLIRIVCIAILLACRKYLFYEKDFEEEM
;
A
#
# COMPACT_ATOMS: atom_id res chain seq x y z
N MET A 1 21.10 23.76 5.86
CA MET A 1 20.53 24.86 6.68
C MET A 1 20.24 24.37 8.10
N VAL A 2 19.23 23.53 8.36
CA VAL A 2 18.88 23.06 9.73
C VAL A 2 20.05 22.40 10.47
N LYS A 3 20.79 21.49 9.80
CA LYS A 3 21.99 20.85 10.36
C LYS A 3 23.10 21.85 10.74
N ALA A 4 23.16 23.01 10.07
CA ALA A 4 24.18 24.03 10.31
C ALA A 4 23.74 25.06 11.36
N THR A 5 22.46 25.47 11.35
CA THR A 5 21.92 26.48 12.26
C THR A 5 21.48 25.90 13.61
N GLY A 6 21.14 24.61 13.66
CA GLY A 6 20.64 23.96 14.87
C GLY A 6 19.29 24.50 15.35
N GLN A 7 18.58 25.24 14.51
CA GLN A 7 17.28 25.86 14.82
C GLN A 7 16.36 25.71 13.61
N CYS A 8 15.08 25.50 13.86
CA CYS A 8 14.03 25.45 12.84
C CYS A 8 12.69 25.88 13.41
N ASN A 9 11.77 26.26 12.52
CA ASN A 9 10.36 26.43 12.85
C ASN A 9 9.53 25.38 12.12
N ILE A 10 8.43 24.96 12.74
CA ILE A 10 7.41 24.13 12.12
C ILE A 10 6.10 24.90 12.12
N SER A 11 5.57 25.19 10.94
CA SER A 11 4.20 25.66 10.77
C SER A 11 3.28 24.47 10.54
N VAL A 12 2.23 24.35 11.35
CA VAL A 12 1.24 23.26 11.26
C VAL A 12 0.17 23.66 10.24
N ILE A 13 0.08 22.90 9.15
CA ILE A 13 -0.85 23.17 8.05
C ILE A 13 -2.28 22.88 8.50
N SER A 14 -3.21 23.79 8.22
CA SER A 14 -4.62 23.66 8.53
C SER A 14 -5.44 23.15 7.33
N GLN A 15 -6.68 22.74 7.58
CA GLN A 15 -7.60 22.32 6.51
C GLN A 15 -8.00 23.46 5.56
N ASP A 16 -7.77 24.72 5.94
CA ASP A 16 -7.99 25.91 5.11
C ASP A 16 -6.84 26.18 4.13
N ALA A 17 -5.76 25.38 4.18
CA ALA A 17 -4.62 25.54 3.28
C ALA A 17 -5.01 25.29 1.83
N THR A 18 -4.67 26.25 0.96
CA THR A 18 -4.84 26.09 -0.48
C THR A 18 -3.69 25.30 -1.09
N PHE A 19 -3.92 24.69 -2.25
CA PHE A 19 -2.89 23.94 -2.96
C PHE A 19 -1.66 24.79 -3.34
N ASP A 20 -1.83 26.11 -3.48
CA ASP A 20 -0.75 27.04 -3.80
C ASP A 20 0.36 27.04 -2.73
N LEU A 21 0.01 26.86 -1.45
CA LEU A 21 1.00 26.75 -0.38
C LEU A 21 1.95 25.57 -0.62
N PHE A 22 1.39 24.41 -0.99
CA PHE A 22 2.15 23.20 -1.28
C PHE A 22 2.95 23.32 -2.57
N LYS A 23 2.38 23.95 -3.61
CA LYS A 23 3.08 24.19 -4.86
C LYS A 23 4.31 25.09 -4.64
N HIS A 24 4.16 26.13 -3.84
CA HIS A 24 5.21 27.11 -3.54
C HIS A 24 6.32 26.50 -2.68
N PHE A 25 5.98 25.90 -1.53
CA PHE A 25 6.98 25.40 -0.59
C PHE A 25 7.38 23.93 -0.80
N GLY A 26 6.55 23.11 -1.43
CA GLY A 26 6.76 21.67 -1.61
C GLY A 26 7.41 21.27 -2.93
N PHE A 27 7.20 22.02 -4.03
CA PHE A 27 7.69 21.63 -5.37
C PHE A 27 8.91 22.42 -5.85
N GLN A 28 9.48 23.23 -4.96
CA GLN A 28 10.69 23.98 -5.22
C GLN A 28 11.74 23.58 -4.20
N SER A 29 13.00 23.57 -4.62
CA SER A 29 14.14 23.36 -3.73
C SER A 29 14.58 24.70 -3.15
N GLY A 30 14.58 24.83 -1.81
CA GLY A 30 15.08 26.03 -1.14
C GLY A 30 16.60 26.22 -1.25
N ARG A 31 17.30 25.27 -1.88
CA ARG A 31 18.71 25.41 -2.25
C ARG A 31 18.89 26.32 -3.47
N ASP A 32 17.94 26.25 -4.39
CA ASP A 32 18.05 26.82 -5.73
C ASP A 32 17.17 28.07 -5.88
N VAL A 33 16.08 28.16 -5.11
CA VAL A 33 15.11 29.27 -5.15
C VAL A 33 14.91 29.83 -3.75
N ASP A 34 14.94 31.17 -3.63
CA ASP A 34 14.46 31.85 -2.43
C ASP A 34 12.93 31.86 -2.42
N LYS A 35 12.36 30.97 -1.61
CA LYS A 35 10.91 30.80 -1.50
C LYS A 35 10.22 31.98 -0.80
N PHE A 36 10.93 32.85 -0.10
CA PHE A 36 10.32 33.98 0.60
C PHE A 36 10.43 35.29 -0.16
N ALA A 37 11.30 35.38 -1.17
CA ALA A 37 11.49 36.59 -1.99
C ALA A 37 10.19 37.07 -2.66
N ASP A 38 9.46 36.14 -3.30
CA ASP A 38 8.19 36.43 -3.99
C ASP A 38 6.94 36.01 -3.19
N TYR A 39 7.12 35.60 -1.93
CA TYR A 39 6.00 35.20 -1.09
C TYR A 39 5.39 36.41 -0.38
N PRO A 40 4.05 36.60 -0.39
CA PRO A 40 3.43 37.80 0.19
C PRO A 40 3.82 37.99 1.65
N ALA A 41 4.35 39.18 1.99
CA ALA A 41 4.80 39.49 3.35
C ALA A 41 3.68 39.43 4.42
N ALA A 42 2.41 39.49 4.00
CA ALA A 42 1.27 39.29 4.89
C ALA A 42 1.05 37.82 5.30
N ASN A 43 1.66 36.86 4.58
CA ASN A 43 1.41 35.43 4.73
C ASN A 43 2.46 34.71 5.58
N TYR A 44 3.46 35.44 6.10
CA TYR A 44 4.45 34.90 7.01
C TYR A 44 4.89 35.97 8.01
N GLN A 45 5.40 35.52 9.15
CA GLN A 45 5.99 36.36 10.17
C GLN A 45 7.33 35.78 10.59
N THR A 46 8.17 36.58 11.23
CA THR A 46 9.47 36.13 11.74
C THR A 46 9.37 35.97 13.25
N SER A 47 9.67 34.77 13.76
CA SER A 47 9.67 34.54 15.20
C SER A 47 10.95 35.08 15.85
N GLU A 48 11.00 35.06 17.18
CA GLU A 48 12.12 35.61 17.97
C GLU A 48 13.49 35.01 17.62
N ASN A 49 13.52 33.77 17.14
CA ASN A 49 14.76 33.10 16.68
C ASN A 49 15.24 33.56 15.28
N GLY A 50 14.56 34.53 14.65
CA GLY A 50 14.90 35.04 13.33
C GLY A 50 14.49 34.14 12.15
N ILE A 51 13.74 33.07 12.40
CA ILE A 51 13.27 32.14 11.36
C ILE A 51 11.82 32.48 10.99
N PRO A 52 11.48 32.56 9.69
CA PRO A 52 10.11 32.80 9.28
C PRO A 52 9.20 31.60 9.57
N TYR A 53 7.94 31.86 9.90
CA TYR A 53 6.85 30.89 9.95
C TYR A 53 5.68 31.39 9.11
N ILE A 54 4.99 30.47 8.46
CA ILE A 54 3.82 30.75 7.64
C ILE A 54 2.62 30.99 8.57
N THR A 55 1.79 31.98 8.23
CA THR A 55 0.57 32.33 8.97
C THR A 55 -0.72 31.95 8.24
N VAL A 56 -0.70 31.99 6.90
CA VAL A 56 -1.88 31.66 6.07
C VAL A 56 -1.88 30.19 5.68
N GLY A 57 -3.01 29.51 5.90
CA GLY A 57 -3.14 28.06 5.68
C GLY A 57 -2.50 27.21 6.79
N THR A 58 -2.24 27.80 7.95
CA THR A 58 -1.64 27.15 9.11
C THR A 58 -2.40 27.51 10.37
N ASN A 59 -2.49 26.60 11.34
CA ASN A 59 -3.23 26.83 12.59
C ASN A 59 -2.34 27.03 13.82
N ALA A 60 -1.07 26.63 13.75
CA ALA A 60 -0.11 26.81 14.84
C ALA A 60 1.31 26.86 14.29
N TYR A 61 2.26 27.37 15.09
CA TYR A 61 3.68 27.15 14.84
C TYR A 61 4.44 26.77 16.10
N PHE A 62 5.58 26.10 15.88
CA PHE A 62 6.55 25.74 16.92
C PHE A 62 7.93 26.25 16.53
N SER A 63 8.59 26.95 17.46
CA SER A 63 9.99 27.32 17.38
C SER A 63 10.84 26.27 18.10
N LEU A 64 11.83 25.72 17.39
CA LEU A 64 12.55 24.53 17.82
C LEU A 64 14.07 24.72 17.80
N LYS A 65 14.73 24.15 18.81
CA LYS A 65 16.19 24.05 18.90
C LYS A 65 16.63 22.59 18.82
N VAL A 66 17.47 22.27 17.85
CA VAL A 66 17.99 20.91 17.64
C VAL A 66 18.89 20.51 18.82
N LYS A 67 18.57 19.38 19.45
CA LYS A 67 19.37 18.77 20.54
C LYS A 67 20.20 17.60 20.05
N GLN A 68 19.62 16.80 19.17
CA GLN A 68 20.25 15.60 18.65
C GLN A 68 19.89 15.43 17.17
N THR A 69 20.79 14.78 16.45
CA THR A 69 20.62 14.45 15.03
C THR A 69 20.96 12.99 14.84
N VAL A 70 20.10 12.26 14.15
CA VAL A 70 20.27 10.84 13.83
C VAL A 70 20.27 10.68 12.32
N ASP A 71 21.28 10.00 11.79
CA ASP A 71 21.41 9.72 10.36
C ASP A 71 20.64 8.44 9.99
N LEU A 72 19.73 8.55 9.03
CA LEU A 72 18.91 7.45 8.50
C LEU A 72 19.25 7.16 7.02
N GLY A 73 20.42 7.62 6.55
CA GLY A 73 20.90 7.42 5.18
C GLY A 73 20.30 8.45 4.21
N SER A 74 19.08 8.19 3.72
CA SER A 74 18.40 9.12 2.78
C SER A 74 17.83 10.36 3.48
N HIS A 75 17.59 10.27 4.78
CA HIS A 75 17.01 11.32 5.60
C HIS A 75 17.82 11.52 6.90
N THR A 76 17.65 12.68 7.51
CA THR A 76 18.21 13.00 8.81
C THR A 76 17.08 13.33 9.78
N LEU A 77 16.99 12.58 10.87
CA LEU A 77 16.04 12.85 11.95
C LEU A 77 16.63 13.88 12.91
N PHE A 78 15.94 15.00 13.09
CA PHE A 78 16.29 16.04 14.07
C PHE A 78 15.39 15.90 15.29
N ILE A 79 16.00 15.72 16.46
CA ILE A 79 15.31 15.71 17.75
C ILE A 79 15.49 17.10 18.36
N CYS A 80 14.38 17.80 18.56
CA CYS A 80 14.37 19.20 18.95
C CYS A 80 13.69 19.44 20.30
N GLU A 81 14.19 20.44 21.02
CA GLU A 81 13.54 21.04 22.18
C GLU A 81 12.62 22.19 21.71
N LEU A 82 11.43 22.27 22.28
CA LEU A 82 10.47 23.35 22.03
C LEU A 82 10.88 24.62 22.78
N VAL A 83 11.07 25.72 22.04
CA VAL A 83 11.46 27.02 22.59
C VAL A 83 10.23 27.93 22.76
N ALA A 84 9.38 27.98 21.75
CA ALA A 84 8.15 28.78 21.75
C ALA A 84 7.08 28.11 20.89
N MET A 85 5.82 28.39 21.18
CA MET A 85 4.68 27.95 20.37
C MET A 85 3.58 29.00 20.36
N GLU A 86 2.83 29.05 19.28
CA GLU A 86 1.67 29.94 19.14
C GLU A 86 0.55 29.25 18.38
N VAL A 87 -0.68 29.48 18.83
CA VAL A 87 -1.89 29.06 18.11
C VAL A 87 -2.37 30.25 17.30
N LEU A 88 -2.45 30.08 15.98
CA LEU A 88 -2.81 31.10 15.00
C LEU A 88 -4.29 31.06 14.64
N SER A 89 -4.91 29.86 14.69
CA SER A 89 -6.32 29.63 14.38
C SER A 89 -6.83 28.36 15.07
N ASP A 90 -8.15 28.30 15.32
CA ASP A 90 -8.85 27.11 15.81
C ASP A 90 -9.19 26.09 14.70
N THR A 91 -8.88 26.39 13.42
CA THR A 91 -9.08 25.46 12.30
C THR A 91 -8.32 24.15 12.55
N ALA A 92 -8.96 23.00 12.29
CA ALA A 92 -8.31 21.69 12.40
C ALA A 92 -7.07 21.56 11.49
N SER A 93 -6.09 20.77 11.93
CA SER A 93 -4.88 20.48 11.14
C SER A 93 -5.23 19.59 9.93
N ALA A 94 -4.56 19.82 8.81
CA ALA A 94 -4.66 18.96 7.65
C ALA A 94 -3.85 17.69 7.88
N THR A 95 -4.52 16.54 7.88
CA THR A 95 -3.84 15.23 7.84
C THR A 95 -3.34 14.96 6.42
N TYR A 96 -2.41 14.03 6.26
CA TYR A 96 -1.94 13.62 4.93
C TYR A 96 -3.08 13.06 4.07
N GLU A 97 -3.98 12.29 4.69
CA GLU A 97 -5.20 11.79 4.05
C GLU A 97 -6.11 12.93 3.59
N TYR A 98 -6.32 13.94 4.43
CA TYR A 98 -7.11 15.13 4.07
C TYR A 98 -6.49 15.87 2.90
N TYR A 99 -5.15 16.00 2.88
CA TYR A 99 -4.43 16.59 1.76
C TYR A 99 -4.69 15.84 0.45
N GLN A 100 -4.54 14.51 0.41
CA GLN A 100 -4.75 13.72 -0.80
C GLN A 100 -6.19 13.76 -1.32
N SER A 101 -7.17 13.81 -0.41
CA SER A 101 -8.60 13.72 -0.75
C SER A 101 -9.23 15.08 -1.09
N ASN A 102 -8.83 16.16 -0.41
CA ASN A 102 -9.52 17.46 -0.46
C ASN A 102 -8.65 18.61 -1.00
N ILE A 103 -7.34 18.61 -0.77
CA ILE A 103 -6.46 19.74 -1.13
C ILE A 103 -5.78 19.49 -2.48
N LYS A 104 -5.26 18.28 -2.70
CA LYS A 104 -4.52 17.90 -3.89
C LYS A 104 -5.48 17.83 -5.10
N PRO A 105 -5.25 18.59 -6.18
CA PRO A 105 -6.07 18.52 -7.38
C PRO A 105 -6.04 17.11 -7.97
N LYS A 106 -7.22 16.53 -8.19
CA LYS A 106 -7.34 15.20 -8.77
C LYS A 106 -6.97 15.21 -10.27
N PRO A 107 -6.33 14.14 -10.78
CA PRO A 107 -6.06 13.99 -12.20
C PRO A 107 -7.34 14.15 -13.05
N GLU A 108 -7.19 14.66 -14.26
CA GLU A 108 -8.30 14.83 -15.21
C GLU A 108 -8.06 13.96 -16.44
N ALA A 109 -9.14 13.35 -16.94
CA ALA A 109 -9.11 12.65 -18.22
C ALA A 109 -8.99 13.69 -19.34
N VAL A 110 -7.90 13.65 -20.10
CA VAL A 110 -7.59 14.63 -21.15
C VAL A 110 -7.83 14.10 -22.57
N GLY A 111 -8.20 12.83 -22.71
CA GLY A 111 -8.55 12.24 -23.99
C GLY A 111 -8.45 10.72 -23.99
N THR A 112 -8.51 10.14 -25.20
CA THR A 112 -8.34 8.70 -25.44
C THR A 112 -7.28 8.46 -26.50
N THR A 113 -6.45 7.43 -26.35
CA THR A 113 -5.50 7.00 -27.39
C THR A 113 -6.24 6.42 -28.61
N PRO A 114 -5.60 6.28 -29.77
CA PRO A 114 -6.17 5.56 -30.91
C PRO A 114 -6.56 4.10 -30.60
N LYS A 115 -6.04 3.53 -29.51
CA LYS A 115 -6.38 2.19 -28.99
C LYS A 115 -7.56 2.20 -28.01
N GLY A 116 -8.16 3.36 -27.74
CA GLY A 116 -9.30 3.53 -26.83
C GLY A 116 -8.92 3.64 -25.34
N GLU A 117 -7.65 3.85 -25.00
CA GLU A 117 -7.20 3.95 -23.60
C GLU A 117 -7.35 5.40 -23.11
N THR A 118 -7.88 5.59 -21.90
CA THR A 118 -7.99 6.92 -21.29
C THR A 118 -6.61 7.48 -20.95
N ILE A 119 -6.34 8.70 -21.42
CA ILE A 119 -5.15 9.47 -21.07
C ILE A 119 -5.49 10.34 -19.87
N TRP A 120 -4.78 10.12 -18.77
CA TRP A 120 -4.85 10.90 -17.55
C TRP A 120 -3.75 11.94 -17.54
N ARG A 121 -4.09 13.18 -17.20
CA ARG A 121 -3.10 14.25 -16.98
C ARG A 121 -3.07 14.64 -15.52
N CYS A 122 -1.88 14.69 -14.95
CA CYS A 122 -1.66 15.27 -13.63
C CYS A 122 -1.90 16.77 -13.72
N ARG A 123 -2.87 17.30 -12.97
CA ARG A 123 -3.08 18.77 -12.89
C ARG A 123 -1.91 19.52 -12.24
N ILE A 124 -0.96 18.80 -11.63
CA ILE A 124 0.15 19.37 -10.87
C ILE A 124 1.38 19.59 -11.77
N CYS A 125 1.89 18.51 -12.39
CA CYS A 125 3.09 18.55 -13.22
C CYS A 125 2.81 18.47 -14.73
N GLY A 126 1.57 18.23 -15.13
CA GLY A 126 1.21 18.06 -16.54
C GLY A 126 1.63 16.71 -17.14
N TYR A 127 2.21 15.80 -16.34
CA TYR A 127 2.55 14.46 -16.80
C TYR A 127 1.29 13.73 -17.28
N GLU A 128 1.36 13.17 -18.47
CA GLU A 128 0.30 12.39 -19.08
C GLU A 128 0.67 10.91 -19.02
N TRP A 129 -0.25 10.07 -18.54
CA TRP A 129 -0.11 8.63 -18.55
C TRP A 129 -1.38 7.98 -19.06
N VAL A 130 -1.22 6.80 -19.60
CA VAL A 130 -2.32 5.91 -19.99
C VAL A 130 -2.42 4.80 -18.97
N GLU A 131 -3.65 4.45 -18.57
CA GLU A 131 -3.91 3.24 -17.78
C GLU A 131 -3.78 2.00 -18.67
N ALA A 132 -2.59 1.75 -19.21
CA ALA A 132 -2.28 0.53 -19.96
C ALA A 132 -2.15 -0.70 -19.04
N HIS A 133 -2.24 -0.51 -17.72
CA HIS A 133 -1.95 -1.53 -16.71
C HIS A 133 -3.15 -2.39 -16.32
N ASP A 134 -4.35 -2.03 -16.76
CA ASP A 134 -5.58 -2.73 -16.36
C ASP A 134 -5.63 -4.17 -16.89
N PHE A 135 -5.05 -4.44 -18.07
CA PHE A 135 -4.97 -5.80 -18.62
C PHE A 135 -4.07 -6.72 -17.79
N ILE A 136 -2.87 -6.25 -17.41
CA ILE A 136 -1.91 -7.03 -16.61
C ILE A 136 -2.46 -7.29 -15.21
N LEU A 137 -3.15 -6.31 -14.62
CA LEU A 137 -3.82 -6.46 -13.31
C LEU A 137 -5.02 -7.41 -13.36
N LYS A 138 -5.77 -7.42 -14.45
CA LYS A 138 -6.97 -8.26 -14.59
C LYS A 138 -6.66 -9.70 -15.00
N MET A 139 -5.53 -9.94 -15.67
CA MET A 139 -5.16 -11.26 -16.19
C MET A 139 -5.06 -12.35 -15.10
N PRO A 140 -4.43 -12.14 -13.92
CA PRO A 140 -4.44 -13.12 -12.84
C PRO A 140 -5.85 -13.51 -12.38
N SER A 141 -6.74 -12.51 -12.19
CA SER A 141 -8.14 -12.75 -11.77
C SER A 141 -8.96 -13.55 -12.79
N PHE A 142 -8.63 -13.40 -14.07
CA PHE A 142 -9.26 -14.17 -15.13
C PHE A 142 -8.80 -15.63 -15.13
N LEU A 143 -7.50 -15.87 -14.97
CA LEU A 143 -6.95 -17.22 -14.86
C LEU A 143 -7.47 -17.95 -13.60
N GLU A 144 -7.64 -17.25 -12.49
CA GLU A 144 -8.22 -17.80 -11.26
C GLU A 144 -9.64 -18.35 -11.49
N LYS A 145 -10.50 -17.59 -12.20
CA LYS A 145 -11.86 -18.04 -12.54
C LYS A 145 -11.86 -19.29 -13.41
N ILE A 146 -10.88 -19.42 -14.32
CA ILE A 146 -10.72 -20.63 -15.15
C ILE A 146 -10.35 -21.83 -14.27
N VAL A 147 -9.34 -21.68 -13.41
CA VAL A 147 -8.91 -22.77 -12.51
C VAL A 147 -10.04 -23.17 -11.56
N ALA A 148 -10.76 -22.21 -11.00
CA ALA A 148 -11.93 -22.46 -10.15
C ALA A 148 -13.04 -23.22 -10.89
N ALA A 149 -13.32 -22.88 -12.15
CA ALA A 149 -14.30 -23.60 -12.96
C ALA A 149 -13.88 -25.06 -13.23
N ILE A 150 -12.60 -25.30 -13.54
CA ILE A 150 -12.06 -26.66 -13.73
C ILE A 150 -12.20 -27.48 -12.44
N LEU A 151 -11.81 -26.92 -11.30
CA LEU A 151 -11.95 -27.56 -9.98
C LEU A 151 -13.41 -27.89 -9.67
N LEU A 152 -14.33 -26.97 -9.95
CA LEU A 152 -15.77 -27.19 -9.71
C LEU A 152 -16.31 -28.35 -10.53
N VAL A 153 -15.90 -28.49 -11.79
CA VAL A 153 -16.27 -29.64 -12.65
C VAL A 153 -15.68 -30.94 -12.08
N GLY A 154 -14.41 -30.94 -11.67
CA GLY A 154 -13.77 -32.13 -11.07
C GLY A 154 -14.44 -32.59 -9.77
N VAL A 155 -14.82 -31.65 -8.91
CA VAL A 155 -15.55 -31.95 -7.66
C VAL A 155 -16.96 -32.44 -7.95
N ALA A 156 -17.68 -31.83 -8.90
CA ALA A 156 -19.01 -32.28 -9.28
C ALA A 156 -18.99 -33.73 -9.82
N TYR A 157 -18.02 -34.05 -10.67
CA TYR A 157 -17.80 -35.41 -11.16
C TYR A 157 -17.54 -36.39 -10.00
N SER A 158 -16.67 -36.00 -9.05
CA SER A 158 -16.34 -36.81 -7.86
C SER A 158 -17.57 -37.08 -7.00
N CYS A 159 -18.43 -36.08 -6.79
CA CYS A 159 -19.68 -36.24 -6.04
C CYS A 159 -20.66 -37.20 -6.72
N ILE A 160 -20.77 -37.16 -8.05
CA ILE A 160 -21.63 -38.08 -8.81
C ILE A 160 -21.09 -39.51 -8.70
N GLN A 161 -19.77 -39.68 -8.87
CA GLN A 161 -19.12 -40.98 -8.76
C GLN A 161 -19.31 -41.58 -7.36
N LEU A 162 -19.15 -40.77 -6.31
CA LEU A 162 -19.42 -41.18 -4.93
C LEU A 162 -20.88 -41.63 -4.74
N GLY A 163 -21.84 -40.88 -5.30
CA GLY A 163 -23.27 -41.22 -5.22
C GLY A 163 -23.60 -42.57 -5.89
N ILE A 164 -23.06 -42.82 -7.09
CA ILE A 164 -23.23 -44.09 -7.81
C ILE A 164 -22.58 -45.23 -7.01
N HIS A 165 -21.41 -44.98 -6.44
CA HIS A 165 -20.69 -45.95 -5.64
C HIS A 165 -21.48 -46.37 -4.39
N VAL A 166 -21.94 -45.40 -3.59
CA VAL A 166 -22.79 -45.66 -2.41
C VAL A 166 -24.06 -46.41 -2.80
N ALA A 167 -24.65 -46.10 -3.96
CA ALA A 167 -25.85 -46.78 -4.45
C ALA A 167 -25.59 -48.22 -4.95
N SER A 168 -24.37 -48.53 -5.40
CA SER A 168 -24.01 -49.83 -5.98
C SER A 168 -23.28 -50.77 -5.02
N LEU A 169 -22.92 -50.33 -3.81
CA LEU A 169 -22.16 -51.11 -2.80
C LEU A 169 -20.86 -51.71 -3.37
N THR A 170 -20.25 -51.04 -4.35
CA THR A 170 -18.97 -51.44 -4.96
C THR A 170 -17.78 -50.90 -4.14
N GLU A 171 -16.52 -51.10 -4.57
CA GLU A 171 -15.33 -50.51 -3.92
C GLU A 171 -14.84 -49.24 -4.64
N LEU A 172 -14.35 -48.28 -3.84
CA LEU A 172 -14.12 -46.89 -4.22
C LEU A 172 -12.70 -46.79 -4.80
N ALA A 173 -12.59 -46.98 -6.11
CA ALA A 173 -11.39 -46.55 -6.82
C ALA A 173 -11.51 -45.03 -7.02
N PHE A 174 -10.88 -44.25 -6.13
CA PHE A 174 -10.50 -42.89 -6.49
C PHE A 174 -9.52 -43.01 -7.66
N ASP A 175 -9.94 -42.52 -8.83
CA ASP A 175 -9.13 -42.64 -10.03
C ASP A 175 -7.95 -41.67 -9.94
N GLU A 176 -6.74 -42.14 -10.27
CA GLU A 176 -5.45 -41.41 -10.22
C GLU A 176 -5.56 -40.05 -10.96
N TYR A 177 -6.43 -40.00 -11.96
CA TYR A 177 -6.77 -38.81 -12.74
C TYR A 177 -7.31 -37.63 -11.91
N ILE A 178 -8.08 -37.87 -10.86
CA ILE A 178 -8.65 -36.79 -10.03
C ILE A 178 -7.59 -36.18 -9.13
N GLU A 179 -6.71 -37.00 -8.57
CA GLU A 179 -5.58 -36.54 -7.77
C GLU A 179 -4.67 -35.62 -8.62
N ASP A 180 -4.32 -36.05 -9.83
CA ASP A 180 -3.52 -35.26 -10.78
C ASP A 180 -4.17 -33.92 -11.16
N ILE A 181 -5.50 -33.89 -11.35
CA ILE A 181 -6.23 -32.65 -11.61
C ILE A 181 -6.14 -31.69 -10.43
N LEU A 182 -6.37 -32.18 -9.20
CA LEU A 182 -6.30 -31.33 -8.00
C LEU A 182 -4.89 -30.81 -7.77
N ILE A 183 -3.86 -31.66 -7.89
CA ILE A 183 -2.44 -31.30 -7.80
C ILE A 183 -2.12 -30.18 -8.78
N THR A 184 -2.50 -30.35 -10.05
CA THR A 184 -2.21 -29.41 -11.13
C THR A 184 -2.91 -28.08 -10.92
N ALA A 185 -4.19 -28.11 -10.53
CA ALA A 185 -4.98 -26.91 -10.28
C ALA A 185 -4.45 -26.11 -9.09
N PHE A 186 -4.15 -26.75 -7.94
CA PHE A 186 -3.58 -26.04 -6.80
C PHE A 186 -2.20 -25.42 -7.11
N ASN A 187 -1.37 -26.13 -7.88
CA ASN A 187 -0.10 -25.56 -8.35
C ASN A 187 -0.31 -24.31 -9.21
N ALA A 188 -1.29 -24.34 -10.11
CA ALA A 188 -1.64 -23.18 -10.93
C ALA A 188 -2.12 -22.00 -10.07
N VAL A 189 -2.98 -22.23 -9.06
CA VAL A 189 -3.44 -21.17 -8.13
C VAL A 189 -2.27 -20.52 -7.40
N ILE A 190 -1.32 -21.30 -6.89
CA ILE A 190 -0.15 -20.76 -6.16
C ILE A 190 0.69 -19.86 -7.08
N VAL A 191 0.92 -20.29 -8.33
CA VAL A 191 1.67 -19.47 -9.30
C VAL A 191 0.92 -18.18 -9.63
N ILE A 192 -0.40 -18.23 -9.79
CA ILE A 192 -1.23 -17.04 -10.04
C ILE A 192 -1.16 -16.06 -8.86
N GLU A 193 -1.30 -16.55 -7.62
CA GLU A 193 -1.21 -15.73 -6.41
C GLU A 193 0.21 -15.16 -6.21
N PHE A 194 1.25 -15.92 -6.57
CA PHE A 194 2.62 -15.42 -6.57
C PHE A 194 2.84 -14.31 -7.60
N ILE A 195 2.29 -14.43 -8.81
CA ILE A 195 2.33 -13.36 -9.82
C ILE A 195 1.59 -12.12 -9.30
N ARG A 196 0.42 -12.31 -8.68
CA ARG A 196 -0.35 -11.22 -8.07
C ARG A 196 0.44 -10.50 -6.97
N MET A 197 1.15 -11.25 -6.14
CA MET A 197 2.07 -10.74 -5.11
C MET A 197 3.24 -9.96 -5.71
N LEU A 198 3.76 -10.37 -6.87
CA LEU A 198 4.80 -9.61 -7.58
C LEU A 198 4.28 -8.32 -8.21
N ILE A 199 2.98 -8.23 -8.55
CA ILE A 199 2.40 -7.02 -9.14
C ILE A 199 1.97 -6.02 -8.05
N LYS A 200 1.35 -6.53 -6.99
CA LYS A 200 0.96 -5.75 -5.81
C LYS A 200 1.90 -6.13 -4.67
N HIS A 201 3.02 -5.43 -4.60
CA HIS A 201 4.01 -5.60 -3.53
C HIS A 201 3.39 -5.23 -2.18
N SER A 202 2.79 -6.21 -1.51
CA SER A 202 2.20 -6.05 -0.18
C SER A 202 2.62 -7.22 0.69
N MET A 203 2.95 -6.96 1.95
CA MET A 203 3.29 -8.01 2.90
C MET A 203 2.12 -8.97 3.16
N ASN A 204 0.87 -8.52 2.97
CA ASN A 204 -0.31 -9.36 3.11
C ASN A 204 -0.38 -10.46 2.03
N THR A 205 -0.07 -10.11 0.77
CA THR A 205 -0.15 -11.06 -0.34
C THR A 205 0.88 -12.18 -0.18
N ILE A 206 2.06 -11.89 0.40
CA ILE A 206 3.09 -12.88 0.70
C ILE A 206 2.58 -13.93 1.71
N ILE A 207 2.00 -13.49 2.83
CA ILE A 207 1.53 -14.41 3.88
C ILE A 207 0.37 -15.28 3.35
N GLU A 208 -0.55 -14.69 2.59
CA GLU A 208 -1.66 -15.43 1.99
C GLU A 208 -1.16 -16.53 1.04
N VAL A 209 -0.24 -16.21 0.12
CA VAL A 209 0.38 -17.18 -0.79
C VAL A 209 1.06 -18.32 -0.02
N LEU A 210 1.80 -18.01 1.04
CA LEU A 210 2.50 -19.01 1.85
C LEU A 210 1.52 -19.96 2.56
N ILE A 211 0.42 -19.43 3.12
CA ILE A 211 -0.61 -20.26 3.76
C ILE A 211 -1.24 -21.19 2.72
N PHE A 212 -1.59 -20.70 1.53
CA PHE A 212 -2.14 -21.53 0.45
C PHE A 212 -1.16 -22.63 -0.01
N ALA A 213 0.14 -22.29 -0.15
CA ALA A 213 1.16 -23.25 -0.53
C ALA A 213 1.34 -24.39 0.50
N ILE A 214 1.28 -24.07 1.79
CA ILE A 214 1.36 -25.07 2.87
C ILE A 214 0.09 -25.92 2.92
N ALA A 215 -1.08 -25.26 2.82
CA ALA A 215 -2.40 -25.89 2.91
C ALA A 215 -2.64 -26.92 1.79
N ARG A 216 -2.10 -26.71 0.58
CA ARG A 216 -2.20 -27.69 -0.52
C ARG A 216 -1.76 -29.09 -0.09
N GLY A 217 -0.64 -29.22 0.60
CA GLY A 217 -0.17 -30.55 1.00
C GLY A 217 -0.97 -31.20 2.14
N LEU A 218 -1.88 -30.45 2.80
CA LEU A 218 -2.87 -31.05 3.70
C LEU A 218 -4.04 -31.69 2.94
N VAL A 219 -4.38 -31.18 1.76
CA VAL A 219 -5.57 -31.60 1.00
C VAL A 219 -5.28 -32.80 0.10
N VAL A 220 -4.09 -32.87 -0.47
CA VAL A 220 -3.79 -33.78 -1.59
C VAL A 220 -2.87 -34.96 -1.19
N GLY A 221 -2.45 -35.06 0.07
CA GLY A 221 -1.45 -36.05 0.49
C GLY A 221 -1.96 -37.09 1.47
N HIS A 222 -1.63 -38.36 1.22
CA HIS A 222 -1.53 -39.38 2.27
C HIS A 222 -0.16 -39.25 2.98
N GLU A 223 0.12 -38.07 3.53
CA GLU A 223 1.38 -37.80 4.23
C GLU A 223 1.39 -38.45 5.62
N ALA A 224 2.60 -38.62 6.16
CA ALA A 224 2.73 -39.13 7.52
C ALA A 224 2.04 -38.17 8.51
N PRO A 225 1.35 -38.66 9.56
CA PRO A 225 0.62 -37.80 10.50
C PRO A 225 1.47 -36.69 11.14
N LEU A 226 2.77 -36.94 11.29
CA LEU A 226 3.73 -35.96 11.80
C LEU A 226 3.94 -34.79 10.83
N GLU A 227 4.02 -35.04 9.53
CA GLU A 227 4.20 -34.02 8.50
C GLU A 227 2.96 -33.12 8.43
N THR A 228 1.77 -33.72 8.51
CA THR A 228 0.50 -33.00 8.62
C THR A 228 0.47 -32.09 9.85
N LEU A 229 0.91 -32.60 11.01
CA LEU A 229 0.97 -31.80 12.25
C LEU A 229 1.93 -30.61 12.10
N ILE A 230 3.10 -30.82 11.51
CA ILE A 230 4.08 -29.76 11.27
C ILE A 230 3.48 -28.67 10.38
N ARG A 231 2.81 -29.03 9.27
CA ARG A 231 2.14 -28.07 8.38
C ARG A 231 1.08 -27.23 9.11
N ILE A 232 0.26 -27.86 9.94
CA ILE A 232 -0.76 -27.16 10.74
C ILE A 232 -0.10 -26.16 11.71
N VAL A 233 0.98 -26.58 12.38
CA VAL A 233 1.75 -25.70 13.28
C VAL A 233 2.38 -24.53 12.51
N CYS A 234 2.94 -24.77 11.32
CA CYS A 234 3.47 -23.71 10.47
C CYS A 234 2.41 -22.67 10.08
N ILE A 235 1.21 -23.11 9.69
CA ILE A 235 0.09 -22.19 9.39
C ILE A 235 -0.31 -21.39 10.64
N ALA A 236 -0.40 -22.04 11.80
CA ALA A 236 -0.73 -21.37 13.06
C ALA A 236 0.31 -20.30 13.43
N ILE A 237 1.60 -20.58 13.23
CA ILE A 237 2.68 -19.61 13.44
C ILE A 237 2.55 -18.44 12.46
N LEU A 238 2.31 -18.69 11.17
CA LEU A 238 2.13 -17.62 10.18
C LEU A 238 0.95 -16.70 10.54
N LEU A 239 -0.17 -17.26 11.00
CA LEU A 239 -1.33 -16.50 11.47
C LEU A 239 -1.02 -15.70 12.75
N ALA A 240 -0.22 -16.27 13.67
CA ALA A 240 0.22 -15.57 14.87
C ALA A 240 1.17 -14.41 14.53
N CYS A 241 2.13 -14.63 13.62
CA CYS A 241 3.00 -13.56 13.10
C CYS A 241 2.16 -12.45 12.48
N ARG A 242 1.17 -12.78 11.63
CA ARG A 242 0.23 -11.81 11.05
C ARG A 242 -0.45 -10.96 12.13
N LYS A 243 -0.89 -11.57 13.22
CA LYS A 243 -1.66 -10.90 14.27
C LYS A 243 -0.80 -10.09 15.25
N TYR A 244 0.40 -10.55 15.56
CA TYR A 244 1.19 -10.02 16.69
C TYR A 244 2.49 -9.34 16.28
N LEU A 245 3.05 -9.64 15.12
CA LEU A 245 4.38 -9.15 14.71
C LEU A 245 4.29 -7.95 13.76
N PHE A 246 3.31 -7.92 12.86
CA PHE A 246 3.18 -6.87 11.86
C PHE A 246 2.26 -5.75 12.36
N TYR A 247 2.72 -4.50 12.22
CA TYR A 247 2.00 -3.30 12.64
C TYR A 247 1.22 -2.72 11.46
N GLU A 248 0.10 -2.02 11.68
CA GLU A 248 -0.75 -1.41 10.63
C GLU A 248 0.03 -0.62 9.55
N LYS A 249 1.22 -0.09 9.90
CA LYS A 249 2.13 0.64 9.00
C LYS A 249 2.90 -0.20 7.99
N ASP A 250 3.10 -1.50 8.20
CA ASP A 250 3.73 -2.39 7.20
C ASP A 250 2.73 -2.77 6.08
N PHE A 251 1.49 -2.30 6.19
CA PHE A 251 0.36 -2.66 5.34
C PHE A 251 -0.23 -1.50 4.54
N GLU A 252 0.33 -0.29 4.65
CA GLU A 252 -0.03 0.79 3.73
C GLU A 252 0.47 0.41 2.33
N GLU A 253 -0.45 0.12 1.41
CA GLU A 253 -0.14 0.05 -0.01
C GLU A 253 0.53 1.39 -0.38
N GLU A 254 1.81 1.37 -0.75
CA GLU A 254 2.43 2.50 -1.46
C GLU A 254 1.63 2.67 -2.77
N MET A 255 0.59 3.52 -2.72
CA MET A 255 -0.19 3.93 -3.89
C MET A 255 0.63 4.82 -4.82
#